data_AF-A0A3A0G9F3-F1
#
_entry.id   AF-A0A3A0G9F3-F1
#
_cell.length_a   1.000
_cell.length_b   1.000
_cell.length_c   1.000
_cell.angle_alpha   90.00
_cell.angle_beta   90.00
_cell.angle_gamma   90.00
#
_symmetry.space_group_name_H-M   'P 1'
#
loop_
_entity.id
_entity.type
_entity.pdbx_description
1 polymer ?
#
loop_
_entity_poly.entity_id
_entity_poly.type
_entity_poly.pdbx_seq_one_letter_code
_entity_poly.pdbx_strand_id
1 'polypeptide(L)'
;MSSATLKPLVLGAAVVLGVGWLNLRSDDTDIVAAAVFVGAAVLSAWRPRLSWLWMLAIGGTPSASQALARAVGWAPPYDNEVRHVIEAGLALAPGIAGGAIGWAVSRIIADQRAGGGVRGGD
;
A
#
# COMPACT_ATOMS: atom_id res chain seq x y z
N MET A 1 6.58 -14.68 -18.41
CA MET A 1 5.81 -13.51 -17.90
C MET A 1 6.07 -12.32 -18.82
N SER A 2 5.04 -11.63 -19.32
CA SER A 2 5.28 -10.46 -20.18
C SER A 2 5.90 -9.30 -19.36
N SER A 3 6.73 -8.49 -20.01
CA SER A 3 7.38 -7.30 -19.41
C SER A 3 6.37 -6.34 -18.76
N ALA A 4 5.11 -6.35 -19.20
CA ALA A 4 4.04 -5.52 -18.65
C ALA A 4 3.63 -5.90 -17.21
N THR A 5 3.87 -7.15 -16.78
CA THR A 5 3.49 -7.64 -15.45
C THR A 5 4.64 -7.55 -14.44
N LEU A 6 5.88 -7.52 -14.90
CA LEU A 6 7.07 -7.47 -14.03
C LEU A 6 7.23 -6.10 -13.35
N LYS A 7 7.07 -5.01 -14.11
CA LYS A 7 7.23 -3.63 -13.61
C LYS A 7 6.36 -3.30 -12.38
N PRO A 8 5.04 -3.58 -12.37
CA PRO A 8 4.21 -3.28 -11.20
C PRO A 8 4.51 -4.18 -10.00
N LEU A 9 4.96 -5.42 -10.23
CA LEU A 9 5.38 -6.31 -9.13
C LEU A 9 6.66 -5.80 -8.48
N VAL A 10 7.65 -5.38 -9.28
CA VAL A 10 8.90 -4.79 -8.77
C VAL A 10 8.62 -3.49 -8.01
N LEU A 11 7.75 -2.62 -8.54
CA LEU A 11 7.36 -1.39 -7.85
C LEU A 11 6.63 -1.70 -6.54
N GLY A 12 5.66 -2.63 -6.57
CA GLY A 12 4.93 -3.03 -5.38
C GLY A 12 5.83 -3.63 -4.31
N ALA A 13 6.78 -4.48 -4.69
CA ALA A 13 7.79 -5.01 -3.78
C ALA A 13 8.68 -3.91 -3.20
N ALA A 14 9.12 -2.95 -4.01
CA ALA A 14 9.93 -1.82 -3.53
C ALA A 14 9.15 -0.93 -2.54
N VAL A 15 7.87 -0.64 -2.80
CA VAL A 15 7.01 0.14 -1.90
C VAL A 15 6.77 -0.61 -0.59
N VAL A 16 6.46 -1.91 -0.65
CA VAL A 16 6.30 -2.76 0.54
C VAL A 16 7.57 -2.78 1.37
N LEU A 17 8.73 -3.02 0.77
CA LEU A 17 10.01 -3.03 1.48
C LEU A 17 10.35 -1.66 2.08
N GLY A 18 10.09 -0.57 1.34
CA GLY A 18 10.31 0.79 1.82
C GLY A 18 9.42 1.15 3.01
N VAL A 19 8.14 0.78 2.96
CA VAL A 19 7.20 0.96 4.08
C VAL A 19 7.62 0.15 5.30
N GLY A 20 8.01 -1.12 5.12
CA GLY A 20 8.50 -1.95 6.21
C GLY A 20 9.78 -1.39 6.84
N TRP A 21 10.70 -0.88 6.02
CA TRP A 21 11.92 -0.23 6.50
C TRP A 21 11.64 1.06 7.26
N LEU A 22 10.77 1.94 6.73
CA LEU A 22 10.34 3.17 7.40
C LEU A 22 9.69 2.86 8.75
N ASN A 23 8.81 1.86 8.81
CA ASN A 23 8.14 1.45 10.04
C ASN A 23 9.12 0.95 11.12
N LEU A 24 10.28 0.42 10.75
CA LEU A 24 11.31 -0.02 11.69
C LEU A 24 12.24 1.11 12.16
N ARG A 25 12.19 2.29 11.52
CA ARG A 25 13.15 3.39 11.70
C ARG A 25 12.51 4.74 12.03
N SER A 26 11.20 4.87 11.85
CA SER A 26 10.44 6.11 12.03
C SER A 26 9.64 6.04 13.32
N ASP A 27 9.82 7.04 14.16
CA ASP A 27 9.06 7.23 15.40
C ASP A 27 7.68 7.86 15.08
N ASP A 28 7.57 8.48 13.90
CA ASP A 28 6.35 9.12 13.41
C ASP A 28 5.48 8.13 12.64
N THR A 29 4.44 7.65 13.30
CA THR A 29 3.38 6.81 12.73
C THR A 29 2.67 7.51 11.57
N ASP A 30 2.58 8.85 11.60
CA ASP A 30 1.90 9.65 10.58
C ASP A 30 2.62 9.60 9.22
N ILE A 31 3.96 9.61 9.23
CA ILE A 31 4.77 9.50 8.00
C ILE A 31 4.59 8.12 7.37
N VAL A 32 4.61 7.06 8.19
CA VAL A 32 4.38 5.69 7.75
C VAL A 32 2.97 5.54 7.19
N ALA A 33 1.96 6.08 7.89
CA ALA A 33 0.56 6.07 7.45
C ALA A 33 0.37 6.79 6.11
N ALA A 34 0.99 7.96 5.93
CA ALA A 34 0.96 8.70 4.67
C ALA A 34 1.63 7.92 3.52
N ALA A 35 2.79 7.31 3.78
CA ALA A 35 3.48 6.49 2.78
C ALA A 35 2.68 5.25 2.38
N VAL A 36 2.08 4.56 3.36
CA VAL A 36 1.17 3.42 3.16
C VAL A 36 -0.02 3.83 2.30
N PHE A 37 -0.66 4.96 2.64
CA PHE A 37 -1.81 5.49 1.91
C PHE A 37 -1.45 5.81 0.45
N VAL A 38 -0.41 6.59 0.21
CA VAL A 38 0.01 7.01 -1.13
C VAL A 38 0.45 5.81 -1.95
N GLY A 39 1.25 4.91 -1.38
CA GLY A 39 1.71 3.69 -2.05
C GLY A 39 0.55 2.80 -2.49
N ALA A 40 -0.43 2.58 -1.60
CA ALA A 40 -1.61 1.78 -1.91
C ALA A 40 -2.50 2.44 -2.97
N ALA A 41 -2.65 3.77 -2.93
CA ALA A 41 -3.42 4.52 -3.91
C ALA A 41 -2.80 4.45 -5.32
N VAL A 42 -1.50 4.70 -5.43
CA VAL A 42 -0.79 4.69 -6.71
C VAL A 42 -0.82 3.30 -7.34
N LEU A 43 -0.52 2.24 -6.58
CA LEU A 43 -0.53 0.87 -7.10
C LEU A 43 -1.95 0.39 -7.45
N SER A 44 -2.95 0.74 -6.65
CA SER A 44 -4.35 0.39 -6.94
C SER A 44 -4.88 1.12 -8.16
N ALA A 45 -4.48 2.39 -8.38
CA ALA A 45 -4.81 3.12 -9.59
C ALA A 45 -4.16 2.50 -10.83
N TRP A 46 -2.92 2.02 -10.71
CA TRP A 46 -2.19 1.42 -11.83
C TRP A 46 -2.68 0.01 -12.19
N ARG A 47 -3.03 -0.80 -11.19
CA ARG A 47 -3.47 -2.20 -11.35
C ARG A 47 -4.74 -2.47 -10.52
N PRO A 48 -5.91 -1.94 -10.93
CA PRO A 48 -7.13 -2.02 -10.12
C PRO A 48 -7.67 -3.43 -9.93
N ARG A 49 -7.33 -4.38 -10.81
CA ARG A 49 -7.66 -5.80 -10.61
C ARG A 49 -6.97 -6.43 -9.39
N LEU A 50 -5.87 -5.84 -8.93
CA LEU A 50 -5.07 -6.30 -7.80
C LEU A 50 -5.10 -5.31 -6.63
N SER A 51 -6.03 -4.35 -6.61
CA SER A 51 -6.10 -3.31 -5.57
C SER A 51 -6.20 -3.92 -4.17
N TRP A 52 -7.02 -4.95 -4.00
CA TRP A 52 -7.18 -5.67 -2.74
C TRP A 52 -5.88 -6.32 -2.26
N LEU A 53 -5.05 -6.86 -3.16
CA LEU A 53 -3.73 -7.40 -2.82
C LEU A 53 -2.79 -6.29 -2.35
N TRP A 54 -2.81 -5.12 -3.01
CA TRP A 54 -1.97 -3.99 -2.61
C TRP A 54 -2.38 -3.38 -1.28
N MET A 55 -3.69 -3.30 -1.00
CA MET A 55 -4.22 -2.87 0.30
C MET A 55 -3.70 -3.77 1.43
N LEU A 56 -3.82 -5.09 1.25
CA LEU A 56 -3.38 -6.07 2.25
C LEU A 56 -1.86 -6.10 2.38
N ALA A 57 -1.14 -6.08 1.26
CA ALA A 57 0.32 -6.12 1.26
C ALA A 57 0.89 -4.88 1.95
N ILE A 58 0.53 -3.67 1.49
CA ILE A 58 1.11 -2.43 2.03
C ILE A 58 0.60 -2.16 3.45
N GLY A 59 -0.71 -2.26 3.68
CA GLY A 59 -1.29 -2.01 5.00
C GLY A 59 -0.91 -3.06 6.05
N GLY A 60 -0.66 -4.31 5.64
CA GLY A 60 -0.23 -5.39 6.54
C GLY A 60 1.27 -5.42 6.81
N THR A 61 2.07 -4.73 5.99
CA THR A 61 3.53 -4.71 6.13
C THR A 61 4.01 -4.17 7.48
N PRO A 62 3.47 -3.06 8.03
CA PRO A 62 3.85 -2.58 9.36
C PRO A 62 3.71 -3.65 10.44
N SER A 63 2.54 -4.29 10.54
CA SER A 63 2.29 -5.37 11.50
C SER A 63 3.18 -6.59 11.28
N ALA A 64 3.37 -7.00 10.02
CA ALA A 64 4.25 -8.12 9.67
C ALA A 64 5.72 -7.83 10.01
N SER A 65 6.19 -6.60 9.77
CA SER A 65 7.57 -6.19 10.08
C SER A 65 7.84 -6.16 11.58
N GLN A 66 6.89 -5.69 12.40
CA GLN A 66 7.01 -5.73 13.86
C GLN A 66 6.96 -7.16 14.40
N ALA A 67 6.03 -7.99 13.90
CA ALA A 67 5.94 -9.39 14.29
C ALA A 67 7.22 -10.17 13.95
N LEU A 68 7.78 -9.94 12.75
CA LEU A 68 9.04 -10.54 12.33
C LEU A 68 10.19 -10.10 13.22
N ALA A 69 10.33 -8.79 13.48
CA ALA A 69 11.38 -8.25 14.33
C ALA A 69 11.38 -8.91 15.73
N ARG A 70 10.19 -9.07 16.34
CA ARG A 70 10.05 -9.81 17.61
C ARG A 70 10.44 -11.28 17.49
N ALA A 71 10.03 -11.96 16.42
CA ALA A 71 10.32 -13.38 16.23
C ALA A 71 11.82 -13.67 16.09
N VAL A 72 12.59 -12.77 15.47
CA VAL A 72 14.05 -12.91 15.32
C VAL A 72 14.85 -12.36 16.52
N GLY A 73 14.17 -11.89 17.57
CA GLY A 73 14.83 -11.30 18.73
C GLY A 73 15.57 -10.00 18.40
N TRP A 74 15.24 -9.35 17.28
CA TRP A 74 15.67 -7.97 17.06
C TRP A 74 14.94 -7.12 18.06
N ALA A 75 15.69 -6.61 19.05
CA ALA A 75 15.24 -5.47 19.83
C ALA A 75 15.00 -4.35 18.81
N PRO A 76 13.73 -3.99 18.53
CA PRO A 76 13.51 -2.70 17.90
C PRO A 76 14.14 -1.65 18.82
N PRO A 77 14.59 -0.50 18.31
CA PRO A 77 15.18 0.56 19.14
C PRO A 77 14.26 1.03 20.30
N TYR A 78 13.01 0.55 20.36
CA TYR A 78 11.99 0.94 21.32
C TYR A 78 11.30 -0.26 21.94
N ASP A 79 10.83 -0.06 23.18
CA ASP A 79 10.05 -1.01 23.97
C ASP A 79 8.66 -1.15 23.35
N ASN A 80 8.56 -1.97 22.31
CA ASN A 80 7.28 -2.25 21.69
C ASN A 80 6.47 -3.13 22.65
N GLU A 81 5.65 -2.54 23.53
CA GLU A 81 4.60 -3.24 24.26
C GLU A 81 3.58 -3.86 23.29
N VAL A 82 2.79 -4.83 23.75
CA VAL A 82 1.73 -5.49 22.94
C VAL A 82 0.75 -4.48 22.35
N ARG A 83 0.54 -3.34 23.01
CA ARG A 83 -0.28 -2.22 22.54
C ARG A 83 0.13 -1.68 21.17
N HIS A 84 1.43 -1.65 20.86
CA HIS A 84 1.93 -1.16 19.58
C HIS A 84 1.63 -2.10 18.41
N VAL A 85 1.31 -3.38 18.67
CA VAL A 85 0.82 -4.30 17.62
C VAL A 85 -0.61 -3.97 17.22
N ILE A 86 -1.43 -3.50 18.17
CA ILE A 86 -2.81 -3.08 17.91
C ILE A 86 -2.80 -1.76 17.13
N GLU A 87 -1.92 -0.83 17.48
CA GLU A 87 -1.66 0.40 16.70
C GLU A 87 -1.11 0.10 15.31
N ALA A 88 -0.22 -0.89 15.17
CA ALA A 88 0.21 -1.39 13.86
C ALA A 88 -0.96 -2.01 13.06
N GLY A 89 -1.93 -2.63 13.73
CA GLY A 89 -3.20 -3.06 13.13
C GLY A 89 -4.02 -1.91 12.53
N LEU A 90 -3.99 -0.72 13.14
CA LEU A 90 -4.59 0.49 12.57
C LEU A 90 -3.84 0.99 11.33
N ALA A 91 -2.59 0.56 11.09
CA ALA A 91 -1.85 0.87 9.87
C ALA A 91 -2.42 0.18 8.61
N LEU A 92 -3.35 -0.77 8.78
CA LEU A 92 -4.17 -1.26 7.67
C LEU A 92 -5.13 -0.18 7.14
N ALA A 93 -5.63 0.71 7.99
CA ALA A 93 -6.64 1.69 7.61
C ALA A 93 -6.15 2.67 6.52
N PRO A 94 -4.95 3.29 6.61
CA PRO A 94 -4.39 4.10 5.54
C PRO A 94 -4.21 3.29 4.24
N GLY A 95 -3.78 2.03 4.33
CA GLY A 95 -3.54 1.18 3.15
C GLY A 95 -4.85 0.81 2.43
N ILE A 96 -5.89 0.50 3.20
CA ILE A 96 -7.24 0.23 2.68
C ILE A 96 -7.82 1.51 2.05
N ALA A 97 -7.76 2.65 2.75
CA ALA A 97 -8.28 3.92 2.28
C ALA A 97 -7.58 4.37 0.98
N GLY A 98 -6.24 4.33 0.97
CA GLY A 98 -5.44 4.66 -0.20
C GLY A 98 -5.79 3.76 -1.38
N GLY A 99 -5.80 2.45 -1.18
CA GLY A 99 -6.16 1.50 -2.24
C GLY A 99 -7.57 1.71 -2.79
N ALA A 100 -8.54 2.05 -1.93
CA ALA A 100 -9.93 2.27 -2.33
C ALA A 100 -10.06 3.52 -3.20
N ILE A 101 -9.36 4.60 -2.82
CA ILE A 101 -9.28 5.83 -3.60
C ILE A 101 -8.60 5.57 -4.94
N GLY A 102 -7.46 4.88 -4.96
CA GLY A 102 -6.77 4.52 -6.20
C GLY A 102 -7.64 3.71 -7.15
N TRP A 103 -8.38 2.74 -6.62
CA TRP A 103 -9.34 1.96 -7.39
C TRP A 103 -10.48 2.85 -7.94
N ALA A 104 -11.08 3.72 -7.13
CA ALA A 104 -12.14 4.62 -7.57
C ALA A 104 -11.68 5.57 -8.68
N VAL A 105 -10.48 6.16 -8.54
CA VAL A 105 -9.85 7.01 -9.56
C VAL A 105 -9.67 6.24 -10.87
N SER A 106 -9.22 4.98 -10.81
CA SER A 106 -9.05 4.16 -12.01
C SER A 106 -10.37 3.92 -12.77
N ARG A 107 -11.49 3.82 -12.05
CA ARG A 107 -12.83 3.67 -12.64
C ARG A 107 -13.27 4.95 -13.34
N ILE A 108 -13.13 6.10 -12.67
CA ILE A 108 -13.48 7.40 -13.25
C ILE A 108 -12.70 7.64 -14.56
N ILE A 109 -11.40 7.33 -14.58
CA ILE A 109 -10.56 7.48 -15.79
C ILE A 109 -11.03 6.53 -16.90
N ALA A 110 -11.39 5.28 -16.57
CA ALA A 110 -11.88 4.33 -17.54
C ALA A 110 -13.23 4.76 -18.14
N ASP A 111 -14.14 5.26 -17.32
CA ASP A 111 -15.47 5.72 -17.72
C ASP A 111 -15.37 6.95 -18.64
N GLN A 112 -14.47 7.90 -18.36
CA GLN A 112 -14.24 9.05 -19.22
C GLN A 112 -13.69 8.67 -20.60
N ARG A 113 -12.83 7.65 -20.67
CA ARG A 113 -12.31 7.13 -21.95
C ARG A 113 -13.39 6.44 -22.77
N ALA A 114 -14.33 5.75 -22.12
CA ALA A 114 -15.46 5.13 -22.78
C ALA A 114 -16.49 6.17 -23.29
N GLY A 115 -16.76 7.21 -22.51
CA GLY A 115 -17.70 8.29 -22.89
C GLY A 115 -17.17 9.25 -23.96
N GLY A 116 -15.86 9.47 -24.03
CA GLY A 116 -15.23 10.34 -25.04
C GLY A 116 -15.21 9.76 -26.46
N GLY A 117 -15.32 8.44 -26.62
CA GLY A 117 -15.28 7.76 -27.92
C GLY A 117 -16.57 7.86 -28.75
N VAL A 118 -17.67 8.34 -28.17
CA VAL A 118 -19.00 8.35 -28.82
C VAL A 118 -19.27 9.65 -29.60
N ARG A 119 -18.43 10.69 -29.48
CA ARG A 119 -18.67 12.02 -30.08
C ARG A 119 -17.82 12.35 -31.33
N GLY A 120 -17.16 11.36 -31.94
CA GLY A 120 -16.23 11.58 -33.05
C GLY A 120 -16.67 11.06 -34.42
N GLY A 121 -17.94 10.69 -34.60
CA GLY A 121 -18.44 10.12 -35.85
C GLY A 121 -19.71 10.80 -36.31
N ASP A 122 -19.58 12.04 -36.81
CA ASP A 122 -20.54 12.69 -37.71
C ASP A 122 -19.79 13.07 -39.00
#